data_AF-A0A3Q7Y8M1-F1
#
_entry.id   AF-A0A3Q7Y8M1-F1
#
_cell.length_a   1.000
_cell.length_b   1.000
_cell.length_c   1.000
_cell.angle_alpha   90.00
_cell.angle_beta   90.00
_cell.angle_gamma   90.00
#
_symmetry.space_group_name_H-M   'P 1'
#
loop_
_entity.id
_entity.type
_entity.pdbx_description
1 polymer ?
#
loop_
_entity_poly.entity_id
_entity_poly.type
_entity_poly.pdbx_seq_one_letter_code
_entity_poly.pdbx_strand_id
1 'polypeptide(L)'
;MKLRYTFFLQKETKGEDPTFSDFYFRTHRTKDKNWVGIHAESAYEKFENKKIELSSEASTFVPGEDEADSQPTKVMPSDIDIWVDVVGRKKGRIFGLGSIAKTLNPNQPSMRSDSEVDALRSQVHALNESLQKQEQEKLLMKQQLQRQEKEMAETNKNLTFLMQHLGFVGSSSRPSSSPQLNDETDEDSEDIGSGHIE
;
A
#
# COMPACT_ATOMS: atom_id res chain seq x y z
N MET A 1 10.31 1.68 7.99
CA MET A 1 8.90 1.72 7.50
C MET A 1 8.67 0.87 6.25
N LYS A 2 9.40 1.07 5.14
CA LYS A 2 9.24 0.35 3.84
C LYS A 2 8.69 -1.08 3.89
N LEU A 3 9.27 -1.98 4.70
CA LEU A 3 8.83 -3.38 4.81
C LEU A 3 7.36 -3.58 5.26
N ARG A 4 6.83 -2.75 6.17
CA ARG A 4 5.41 -2.84 6.57
C ARG A 4 4.47 -2.44 5.43
N TYR A 5 4.85 -1.44 4.63
CA TYR A 5 4.09 -0.98 3.47
C TYR A 5 3.98 -2.08 2.41
N THR A 6 5.08 -2.81 2.15
CA THR A 6 5.10 -3.93 1.20
C THR A 6 4.33 -5.17 1.66
N PHE A 7 3.97 -5.27 2.94
CA PHE A 7 3.09 -6.31 3.48
C PHE A 7 1.63 -5.95 3.30
N PHE A 8 1.28 -4.70 3.64
CA PHE A 8 -0.07 -4.16 3.44
C PHE A 8 -0.49 -4.29 1.97
N LEU A 9 0.36 -3.82 1.05
CA LEU A 9 0.17 -3.96 -0.40
C LEU A 9 0.07 -5.42 -0.89
N GLN A 10 0.70 -6.39 -0.22
CA GLN A 10 0.64 -7.79 -0.65
C GLN A 10 -0.68 -8.45 -0.22
N LYS A 11 -1.17 -8.16 0.99
CA LYS A 11 -2.52 -8.53 1.44
C LYS A 11 -3.59 -7.90 0.53
N GLU A 12 -3.41 -6.62 0.20
CA GLU A 12 -4.31 -5.82 -0.63
C GLU A 12 -4.36 -6.27 -2.10
N THR A 13 -3.29 -6.86 -2.65
CA THR A 13 -3.23 -7.32 -4.05
C THR A 13 -3.49 -8.81 -4.27
N LYS A 14 -3.32 -9.67 -3.24
CA LYS A 14 -3.64 -11.10 -3.31
C LYS A 14 -4.95 -11.49 -2.59
N GLY A 15 -5.47 -10.65 -1.69
CA GLY A 15 -6.62 -10.97 -0.83
C GLY A 15 -6.32 -11.95 0.32
N GLU A 16 -5.11 -12.50 0.36
CA GLU A 16 -4.68 -13.56 1.27
C GLU A 16 -3.47 -13.07 2.10
N ASP A 17 -3.36 -13.50 3.36
CA ASP A 17 -2.26 -13.07 4.23
C ASP A 17 -0.93 -13.74 3.83
N PRO A 18 0.14 -12.95 3.56
CA PRO A 18 1.40 -13.49 3.05
C PRO A 18 2.08 -14.43 4.05
N THR A 19 2.52 -15.59 3.56
CA THR A 19 3.13 -16.65 4.37
C THR A 19 4.49 -16.24 4.96
N PHE A 20 5.01 -17.04 5.90
CA PHE A 20 6.38 -16.88 6.39
C PHE A 20 7.40 -16.99 5.24
N SER A 21 7.20 -17.92 4.30
CA SER A 21 8.05 -18.09 3.13
C SER A 21 7.96 -16.91 2.15
N ASP A 22 6.75 -16.33 1.93
CA ASP A 22 6.61 -15.07 1.18
C ASP A 22 7.48 -13.96 1.82
N PHE A 23 7.40 -13.79 3.15
CA PHE A 23 8.23 -12.81 3.87
C PHE A 23 9.72 -13.06 3.67
N TYR A 24 10.14 -14.31 3.87
CA TYR A 24 11.55 -14.66 3.84
C TYR A 24 12.14 -14.48 2.44
N PHE A 25 11.46 -14.97 1.39
CA PHE A 25 11.90 -14.76 0.00
C PHE A 25 11.90 -13.28 -0.38
N ARG A 26 10.89 -12.48 0.02
CA ARG A 26 10.81 -11.03 -0.23
C ARG A 26 11.98 -10.23 0.37
N THR A 27 12.65 -10.79 1.38
CA THR A 27 13.73 -10.13 2.13
C THR A 27 15.12 -10.75 1.93
N HIS A 28 15.19 -12.02 1.53
CA HIS A 28 16.42 -12.80 1.42
C HIS A 28 16.69 -13.39 0.03
N ARG A 29 15.90 -13.04 -0.99
CA ARG A 29 16.22 -13.29 -2.40
C ARG A 29 16.27 -12.00 -3.22
N THR A 30 17.07 -12.00 -4.29
CA THR A 30 17.13 -10.94 -5.29
C THR A 30 15.89 -10.98 -6.21
N LYS A 31 15.74 -10.00 -7.10
CA LYS A 31 14.69 -10.01 -8.14
C LYS A 31 14.78 -11.27 -9.03
N ASP A 32 16.00 -11.74 -9.22
CA ASP A 32 16.41 -12.90 -10.04
C ASP A 32 16.24 -14.22 -9.28
N LYS A 33 15.63 -14.19 -8.08
CA LYS A 33 15.35 -15.31 -7.17
C LYS A 33 16.58 -15.94 -6.50
N ASN A 34 17.79 -15.51 -6.83
CA ASN A 34 19.03 -15.90 -6.15
C ASN A 34 19.01 -15.46 -4.67
N TRP A 35 19.65 -16.21 -3.77
CA TRP A 35 19.74 -15.83 -2.36
C TRP A 35 20.69 -14.65 -2.13
N VAL A 36 20.41 -13.84 -1.10
CA VAL A 36 21.30 -12.73 -0.66
C VAL A 36 22.60 -13.20 0.02
N GLY A 37 22.81 -14.52 0.16
CA GLY A 37 24.05 -15.12 0.66
C GLY A 37 23.83 -16.50 1.29
N ILE A 38 24.90 -17.30 1.35
CA ILE A 38 24.90 -18.71 1.77
C ILE A 38 24.22 -18.98 3.13
N HIS A 39 24.26 -18.03 4.06
CA HIS A 39 23.64 -18.18 5.38
C HIS A 39 22.12 -18.07 5.30
N ALA A 40 21.59 -17.26 4.39
CA ALA A 40 20.15 -17.11 4.21
C ALA A 40 19.53 -18.33 3.50
N GLU A 41 20.28 -18.94 2.57
CA GLU A 41 19.95 -20.21 1.94
C GLU A 41 19.92 -21.36 2.95
N SER A 42 21.04 -21.62 3.64
CA SER A 42 21.16 -22.74 4.57
C SER A 42 20.22 -22.62 5.78
N ALA A 43 19.83 -21.42 6.19
CA ALA A 43 18.79 -21.23 7.21
C ALA A 43 17.40 -21.69 6.71
N TYR A 44 17.08 -21.46 5.44
CA TYR A 44 15.80 -21.87 4.84
C TYR A 44 15.76 -23.36 4.52
N GLU A 45 16.85 -23.92 3.99
CA GLU A 45 17.02 -25.36 3.77
C GLU A 45 16.76 -26.16 5.05
N LYS A 46 17.37 -25.75 6.17
CA LYS A 46 17.17 -26.41 7.48
C LYS A 46 15.74 -26.30 7.99
N PHE A 47 15.04 -25.19 7.69
CA PHE A 47 13.64 -24.99 8.06
C PHE A 47 12.70 -25.93 7.30
N GLU A 48 12.86 -26.06 5.98
CA GLU A 48 12.09 -27.02 5.18
C GLU A 48 12.39 -28.47 5.63
N ASN A 49 13.67 -28.80 5.84
CA ASN A 49 14.06 -30.12 6.34
C ASN A 49 13.43 -30.43 7.71
N LYS A 50 13.37 -29.45 8.63
CA LYS A 50 12.72 -29.61 9.94
C LYS A 50 11.19 -29.76 9.83
N LYS A 51 10.55 -29.10 8.86
CA LYS A 51 9.11 -29.31 8.57
C LYS A 51 8.84 -30.73 8.05
N ILE A 52 9.70 -31.25 7.18
CA ILE A 52 9.61 -32.63 6.68
C ILE A 52 9.82 -33.63 7.83
N GLU A 53 10.85 -33.43 8.65
CA GLU A 53 11.15 -34.24 9.84
C GLU A 53 9.93 -34.32 10.79
N LEU A 54 9.39 -33.16 11.21
CA LEU A 54 8.22 -33.09 12.09
C LEU A 54 6.96 -33.74 11.48
N SER A 55 6.78 -33.63 10.15
CA SER A 55 5.67 -34.27 9.44
C SER A 55 5.83 -35.79 9.35
N SER A 56 7.07 -36.30 9.26
CA SER A 56 7.37 -37.73 9.28
C SER A 56 7.20 -38.32 10.69
N GLU A 57 7.67 -37.62 11.74
CA GLU A 57 7.44 -38.00 13.13
C GLU A 57 5.95 -38.07 13.47
N ALA A 58 5.14 -37.11 13.02
CA ALA A 58 3.68 -37.11 13.21
C ALA A 58 2.97 -38.26 12.47
N SER A 59 3.55 -38.76 11.38
CA SER A 59 3.03 -39.88 10.58
C SER A 59 3.43 -41.26 11.11
N THR A 60 4.51 -41.35 11.89
CA THR A 60 5.08 -42.62 12.38
C THR A 60 4.35 -43.17 13.61
N PHE A 61 3.24 -42.55 14.04
CA PHE A 61 2.46 -43.00 15.20
C PHE A 61 1.56 -44.19 14.86
N VAL A 62 2.14 -45.39 14.89
CA VAL A 62 1.38 -46.66 14.81
C VAL A 62 0.47 -46.76 16.06
N PRO A 63 -0.84 -47.00 15.92
CA PRO A 63 -1.73 -47.23 17.05
C PRO A 63 -1.48 -48.62 17.65
N GLY A 64 -0.52 -48.70 18.58
CA GLY A 64 -0.30 -49.86 19.43
C GLY A 64 -1.22 -49.80 20.65
N GLU A 65 -1.98 -50.87 20.85
CA GLU A 65 -2.54 -51.26 22.16
C GLU A 65 -1.51 -51.03 23.30
N ASP A 66 -1.82 -50.43 24.45
CA ASP A 66 -3.07 -50.50 25.23
C ASP A 66 -3.29 -49.30 26.20
N GLU A 67 -4.44 -49.30 26.89
CA GLU A 67 -4.73 -48.67 28.20
C GLU A 67 -4.41 -47.16 28.47
N ALA A 68 -5.37 -46.31 28.09
CA ALA A 68 -5.93 -45.21 28.91
C ALA A 68 -5.00 -44.19 29.63
N ASP A 69 -4.33 -43.31 28.88
CA ASP A 69 -4.19 -41.89 29.28
C ASP A 69 -4.31 -40.93 28.07
N SER A 70 -4.49 -39.64 28.34
CA SER A 70 -4.85 -38.59 27.38
C SER A 70 -3.68 -38.19 26.50
N GLN A 71 -3.28 -39.06 25.57
CA GLN A 71 -2.15 -38.83 24.69
C GLN A 71 -2.33 -37.52 23.90
N PRO A 72 -1.41 -36.53 24.03
CA PRO A 72 -1.51 -35.30 23.26
C PRO A 72 -1.24 -35.62 21.79
N THR A 73 -2.22 -35.32 20.92
CA THR A 73 -1.98 -35.24 19.49
C THR A 73 -0.87 -34.22 19.25
N LYS A 74 0.23 -34.64 18.61
CA LYS A 74 1.39 -33.78 18.33
C LYS A 74 1.03 -32.77 17.25
N VAL A 75 0.35 -31.70 17.66
CA VAL A 75 -0.03 -30.58 16.80
C VAL A 75 1.23 -30.03 16.14
N MET A 76 1.21 -29.87 14.80
CA MET A 76 2.32 -29.30 14.05
C MET A 76 2.62 -27.89 14.59
N PRO A 77 3.86 -27.60 15.03
CA PRO A 77 4.22 -26.27 15.51
C PRO A 77 4.08 -25.21 14.41
N SER A 78 3.96 -23.93 14.77
CA SER A 78 3.87 -22.88 13.75
C SER A 78 5.18 -22.72 12.99
N ASP A 79 5.13 -22.27 11.74
CA ASP A 79 6.34 -21.96 10.94
C ASP A 79 7.30 -21.00 11.68
N ILE A 80 6.79 -20.11 12.53
CA ILE A 80 7.60 -19.19 13.33
C ILE A 80 8.34 -19.94 14.45
N ASP A 81 7.72 -20.93 15.08
CA ASP A 81 8.34 -21.73 16.14
C ASP A 81 9.39 -22.69 15.57
N ILE A 82 9.08 -23.35 14.44
CA ILE A 82 10.03 -24.19 13.71
C ILE A 82 11.24 -23.36 13.23
N TRP A 83 11.01 -22.13 12.75
CA TRP A 83 12.09 -21.21 12.40
C TRP A 83 12.96 -20.83 13.62
N VAL A 84 12.33 -20.55 14.76
CA VAL A 84 13.02 -20.21 16.01
C VAL A 84 13.88 -21.35 16.54
N ASP A 85 13.43 -22.59 16.42
CA ASP A 85 14.21 -23.79 16.73
C ASP A 85 15.46 -23.88 15.82
N VAL A 86 15.25 -23.77 14.50
CA VAL A 86 16.28 -23.95 13.47
C VAL A 86 17.38 -22.86 13.48
N VAL A 87 17.03 -21.58 13.66
CA VAL A 87 18.03 -20.47 13.65
C VAL A 87 18.42 -19.96 15.04
N GLY A 88 17.70 -20.38 16.08
CA GLY A 88 17.91 -19.97 17.46
C GLY A 88 17.67 -18.48 17.75
N ARG A 89 18.00 -18.06 18.98
CA ARG A 89 17.88 -16.67 19.46
C ARG A 89 19.23 -16.12 19.89
N LYS A 90 19.79 -15.16 19.14
CA LYS A 90 21.07 -14.50 19.45
C LYS A 90 20.81 -13.12 20.07
N LYS A 91 21.13 -12.95 21.36
CA LYS A 91 20.89 -11.72 22.15
C LYS A 91 19.44 -11.20 22.03
N GLY A 92 18.47 -12.10 22.17
CA GLY A 92 17.03 -11.79 22.08
C GLY A 92 16.51 -11.48 20.66
N ARG A 93 17.32 -11.69 19.62
CA ARG A 93 16.95 -11.51 18.20
C ARG A 93 16.95 -12.86 17.48
N ILE A 94 16.02 -13.03 16.55
CA ILE A 94 15.91 -14.21 15.68
C ILE A 94 16.43 -13.80 14.29
N PHE A 95 17.17 -14.67 13.60
CA PHE A 95 17.65 -14.38 12.24
C PHE A 95 16.47 -14.26 11.26
N GLY A 96 16.61 -13.44 10.21
CA GLY A 96 15.54 -13.15 9.24
C GLY A 96 14.38 -12.26 9.73
N LEU A 97 13.96 -12.39 10.99
CA LEU A 97 12.73 -11.74 11.53
C LEU A 97 12.88 -10.25 11.89
N GLY A 98 14.07 -9.66 11.75
CA GLY A 98 14.31 -8.22 11.88
C GLY A 98 13.72 -7.61 13.17
N SER A 99 12.83 -6.62 13.02
CA SER A 99 12.14 -5.99 14.16
C SER A 99 10.94 -6.77 14.69
N ILE A 100 10.42 -7.76 13.94
CA ILE A 100 9.27 -8.60 14.33
C ILE A 100 9.67 -9.54 15.49
N ALA A 101 10.94 -9.95 15.54
CA ALA A 101 11.49 -10.79 16.62
C ALA A 101 11.25 -10.22 18.04
N LYS A 102 11.03 -8.90 18.18
CA LYS A 102 10.72 -8.25 19.47
C LYS A 102 9.33 -8.61 20.01
N THR A 103 8.32 -8.78 19.15
CA THR A 103 6.96 -9.15 19.57
C THR A 103 6.80 -10.66 19.82
N LEU A 104 7.85 -11.44 19.53
CA LEU A 104 7.90 -12.90 19.70
C LEU A 104 8.78 -13.31 20.90
N ASN A 105 9.14 -12.36 21.76
CA ASN A 105 9.79 -12.60 23.05
C ASN A 105 8.74 -12.50 24.16
N PRO A 106 8.22 -13.60 24.76
CA PRO A 106 7.26 -13.53 25.86
C PRO A 106 7.84 -12.82 27.10
N ASN A 107 9.17 -12.84 27.26
CA ASN A 107 9.88 -12.16 28.35
C ASN A 107 10.20 -10.67 28.05
N GLN A 108 9.75 -10.10 26.93
CA GLN A 108 9.73 -8.66 26.77
C GLN A 108 8.35 -8.13 27.22
N PRO A 109 8.24 -7.39 28.34
CA PRO A 109 7.05 -6.59 28.56
C PRO A 109 6.86 -5.66 27.35
N SER A 110 5.61 -5.49 26.91
CA SER A 110 5.27 -4.50 25.90
C SER A 110 5.50 -3.12 26.51
N MET A 111 6.71 -2.57 26.32
CA MET A 111 7.15 -1.25 26.79
C MET A 111 6.49 -0.12 25.98
N ARG A 112 5.16 -0.17 25.87
CA ARG A 112 4.28 0.95 25.59
C ARG A 112 3.45 1.08 26.86
N SER A 113 3.74 2.07 27.67
CA SER A 113 2.91 2.37 28.84
C SER A 113 1.49 2.70 28.35
N ASP A 114 0.48 2.47 29.19
CA ASP A 114 -0.90 2.84 28.85
C ASP A 114 -1.00 4.35 28.52
N SER A 115 -0.17 5.16 29.18
CA SER A 115 0.09 6.57 28.84
C SER A 115 0.51 6.84 27.38
N GLU A 116 1.34 5.99 26.75
CA GLU A 116 1.67 6.13 25.32
C GLU A 116 0.46 5.80 24.44
N VAL A 117 -0.31 4.77 24.83
CA VAL A 117 -1.52 4.34 24.12
C VAL A 117 -2.60 5.42 24.20
N ASP A 118 -2.82 6.01 25.36
CA ASP A 118 -3.81 7.07 25.58
C ASP A 118 -3.40 8.38 24.89
N ALA A 119 -2.11 8.75 24.94
CA ALA A 119 -1.61 9.88 24.16
C ALA A 119 -1.79 9.69 22.64
N LEU A 120 -1.69 8.45 22.13
CA LEU A 120 -2.00 8.13 20.74
C LEU A 120 -3.51 8.17 20.46
N ARG A 121 -4.37 7.69 21.37
CA ARG A 121 -5.84 7.81 21.25
C ARG A 121 -6.26 9.28 21.17
N SER A 122 -5.75 10.15 22.06
CA SER A 122 -6.03 11.59 22.06
C SER A 122 -5.60 12.27 20.75
N GLN A 123 -4.44 11.91 20.20
CA GLN A 123 -3.98 12.42 18.90
C GLN A 123 -4.90 11.98 17.75
N VAL A 124 -5.35 10.72 17.74
CA VAL A 124 -6.31 10.22 16.74
C VAL A 124 -7.64 10.97 16.82
N HIS A 125 -8.16 11.22 18.02
CA HIS A 125 -9.38 12.02 18.20
C HIS A 125 -9.22 13.46 17.67
N ALA A 126 -8.17 14.18 18.09
CA ALA A 126 -7.94 15.56 17.65
C ALA A 126 -7.73 15.69 16.13
N LEU A 127 -7.06 14.72 15.49
CA LEU A 127 -6.93 14.67 14.04
C LEU A 127 -8.27 14.42 13.34
N ASN A 128 -9.12 13.55 13.89
CA ASN A 128 -10.42 13.22 13.32
C ASN A 128 -11.42 14.40 13.43
N GLU A 129 -11.42 15.11 14.55
CA GLU A 129 -12.18 16.36 14.73
C GLU A 129 -11.74 17.46 13.74
N SER A 130 -10.42 17.61 13.56
CA SER A 130 -9.85 18.55 12.59
C SER A 130 -10.26 18.23 11.14
N LEU A 131 -10.24 16.93 10.78
CA LEU A 131 -10.68 16.45 9.48
C LEU A 131 -12.16 16.74 9.23
N GLN A 132 -13.04 16.39 10.17
CA GLN A 132 -14.49 16.66 10.04
C GLN A 132 -14.79 18.16 9.89
N LYS A 133 -14.07 19.02 10.64
CA LYS A 133 -14.18 20.47 10.49
C LYS A 133 -13.79 20.92 9.07
N GLN A 134 -12.68 20.41 8.53
CA GLN A 134 -12.22 20.74 7.18
C GLN A 134 -13.20 20.27 6.11
N GLU A 135 -13.82 19.09 6.27
CA GLU A 135 -14.85 18.58 5.37
C GLU A 135 -16.12 19.45 5.38
N GLN A 136 -16.56 19.90 6.57
CA GLN A 136 -17.69 20.81 6.72
C GLN A 136 -17.42 22.19 6.10
N GLU A 137 -16.23 22.76 6.31
CA GLU A 137 -15.81 24.03 5.72
C GLU A 137 -15.75 23.96 4.18
N LYS A 138 -15.19 22.87 3.65
CA LYS A 138 -15.15 22.56 2.21
C LYS A 138 -16.56 22.42 1.61
N LEU A 139 -17.50 21.83 2.33
CA LEU A 139 -18.90 21.71 1.89
C LEU A 139 -19.59 23.08 1.81
N LEU A 140 -19.36 23.95 2.80
CA LEU A 140 -19.89 25.33 2.80
C LEU A 140 -19.30 26.17 1.66
N MET A 141 -17.97 26.13 1.46
CA MET A 141 -17.32 26.82 0.33
C MET A 141 -17.86 26.34 -1.02
N LYS A 142 -18.07 25.02 -1.20
CA LYS A 142 -18.64 24.47 -2.44
C LYS A 142 -20.07 24.97 -2.68
N GLN A 143 -20.92 25.05 -1.64
CA GLN A 143 -22.28 25.58 -1.76
C GLN A 143 -22.28 27.08 -2.10
N GLN A 144 -21.36 27.86 -1.54
CA GLN A 144 -21.21 29.28 -1.84
C GLN A 144 -20.77 29.51 -3.28
N LEU A 145 -19.77 28.75 -3.77
CA LEU A 145 -19.32 28.81 -5.15
C LEU A 145 -20.46 28.48 -6.13
N GLN A 146 -21.19 27.39 -5.89
CA GLN A 146 -22.34 26.98 -6.72
C GLN A 146 -23.45 28.04 -6.77
N ARG A 147 -23.61 28.85 -5.72
CA ARG A 147 -24.52 30.00 -5.71
C ARG A 147 -24.02 31.11 -6.62
N GLN A 148 -22.74 31.48 -6.51
CA GLN A 148 -22.11 32.51 -7.34
C GLN A 148 -22.09 32.12 -8.83
N GLU A 149 -21.84 30.84 -9.15
CA GLU A 149 -21.94 30.31 -10.51
C GLU A 149 -23.36 30.48 -11.08
N LYS A 150 -24.40 30.19 -10.29
CA LYS A 150 -25.80 30.37 -10.70
C LYS A 150 -26.13 31.85 -10.92
N GLU A 151 -25.77 32.71 -9.97
CA GLU A 151 -25.98 34.17 -10.05
C GLU A 151 -25.29 34.75 -11.28
N MET A 152 -24.03 34.37 -11.55
CA MET A 152 -23.27 34.78 -12.74
C MET A 152 -23.91 34.27 -14.05
N ALA A 153 -24.39 33.02 -14.07
CA ALA A 153 -25.10 32.48 -15.23
C ALA A 153 -26.44 33.19 -15.50
N GLU A 154 -27.09 33.72 -14.46
CA GLU A 154 -28.32 34.51 -14.57
C GLU A 154 -28.03 35.94 -15.04
N THR A 155 -26.99 36.61 -14.51
CA THR A 155 -26.55 37.92 -15.03
C THR A 155 -26.08 37.84 -16.47
N ASN A 156 -25.40 36.76 -16.88
CA ASN A 156 -24.96 36.58 -18.27
C ASN A 156 -26.14 36.38 -19.24
N LYS A 157 -27.21 35.68 -18.82
CA LYS A 157 -28.46 35.58 -19.60
C LYS A 157 -29.13 36.95 -19.75
N ASN A 158 -29.24 37.70 -18.66
CA ASN A 158 -29.85 39.04 -18.66
C ASN A 158 -29.06 40.02 -19.52
N LEU A 159 -27.72 39.98 -19.46
CA LEU A 159 -26.84 40.75 -20.33
C LEU A 159 -27.01 40.36 -21.81
N THR A 160 -27.10 39.06 -22.12
CA THR A 160 -27.30 38.56 -23.48
C THR A 160 -28.64 39.03 -24.06
N PHE A 161 -29.71 38.94 -23.27
CA PHE A 161 -31.05 39.43 -23.65
C PHE A 161 -31.05 40.94 -23.91
N LEU A 162 -30.45 41.73 -23.01
CA LEU A 162 -30.33 43.18 -23.17
C LEU A 162 -29.50 43.55 -24.42
N MET A 163 -28.38 42.86 -24.65
CA MET A 163 -27.52 43.04 -25.82
C MET A 163 -28.26 42.71 -27.13
N GLN A 164 -29.12 41.69 -27.12
CA GLN A 164 -29.98 41.35 -28.26
C GLN A 164 -31.06 42.41 -28.50
N HIS A 165 -31.75 42.87 -27.45
CA HIS A 165 -32.77 43.93 -27.55
C HIS A 165 -32.19 45.28 -28.00
N LEU A 166 -30.93 45.58 -27.67
CA LEU A 166 -30.19 46.76 -28.12
C LEU A 166 -29.57 46.60 -29.53
N GLY A 167 -29.80 45.47 -30.21
CA GLY A 167 -29.36 45.23 -31.59
C GLY A 167 -27.88 44.84 -31.77
N PHE A 168 -27.07 44.82 -30.71
CA PHE A 168 -25.63 44.51 -30.76
C PHE A 168 -25.31 43.11 -31.33
N VAL A 169 -26.24 42.16 -31.24
CA VAL A 169 -26.05 40.77 -31.70
C VAL A 169 -26.46 40.57 -33.18
N GLY A 170 -26.82 41.65 -33.91
CA GLY A 170 -27.39 41.57 -35.25
C GLY A 170 -26.49 41.98 -36.43
N SER A 171 -25.36 42.67 -36.20
CA SER A 171 -24.62 43.38 -37.26
C SER A 171 -23.38 42.64 -37.79
N SER A 172 -23.56 41.42 -38.30
CA SER A 172 -22.53 40.74 -39.11
C SER A 172 -23.11 40.19 -40.42
N SER A 173 -23.51 41.10 -41.31
CA SER A 173 -24.04 40.78 -42.65
C SER A 173 -23.00 41.07 -43.74
N ARG A 174 -21.95 40.26 -43.80
CA ARG A 174 -21.10 40.12 -45.00
C ARG A 174 -20.92 38.64 -45.32
N PRO A 175 -21.32 38.15 -46.52
CA PRO A 175 -21.13 36.76 -46.89
C PRO A 175 -19.65 36.44 -47.11
N SER A 176 -19.26 35.20 -46.84
CA SER A 176 -17.93 34.69 -47.16
C SER A 176 -17.66 34.79 -48.67
N SER A 177 -16.49 35.31 -49.03
CA SER A 177 -15.96 35.24 -50.39
C SER A 177 -14.56 34.64 -50.33
N SER A 178 -14.48 33.32 -50.51
CA SER A 178 -13.23 32.60 -50.66
C SER A 178 -12.89 32.47 -52.15
N PRO A 179 -11.74 32.98 -52.62
CA PRO A 179 -11.03 32.43 -53.76
C PRO A 179 -10.07 31.33 -53.26
N GLN A 180 -10.01 30.20 -53.96
CA GLN A 180 -8.91 29.25 -53.78
C GLN A 180 -7.63 29.79 -54.42
N LEU A 181 -6.50 29.55 -53.77
CA LEU A 181 -5.25 29.16 -54.43
C LEU A 181 -4.66 27.99 -53.63
N ASN A 182 -4.01 27.06 -54.34
CA ASN A 182 -3.38 25.86 -53.79
C ASN A 182 -1.84 25.99 -53.88
N ASP A 183 -1.11 25.01 -53.33
CA ASP A 183 0.32 24.68 -53.59
C ASP A 183 1.35 25.77 -53.16
N GLU A 184 2.55 25.50 -52.61
CA GLU A 184 3.24 24.34 -51.99
C GLU A 184 3.82 24.83 -50.61
N THR A 185 4.65 24.17 -49.78
CA THR A 185 5.41 22.89 -49.76
C THR A 185 5.64 22.46 -48.27
N ASP A 186 6.46 21.42 -48.02
CA ASP A 186 7.04 21.08 -46.70
C ASP A 186 8.32 21.91 -46.37
N GLU A 187 9.09 21.48 -45.34
CA GLU A 187 10.33 22.06 -44.73
C GLU A 187 10.11 23.18 -43.68
N ASP A 188 10.79 23.23 -42.51
CA ASP A 188 11.68 22.28 -41.80
C ASP A 188 11.83 22.71 -40.31
N SER A 189 12.58 21.92 -39.52
CA SER A 189 13.31 22.23 -38.28
C SER A 189 12.65 21.96 -36.91
N GLU A 190 13.15 20.87 -36.32
CA GLU A 190 13.09 20.48 -34.91
C GLU A 190 13.72 21.52 -33.95
N ASP A 191 13.29 21.54 -32.68
CA ASP A 191 14.24 21.72 -31.56
C ASP A 191 13.78 20.90 -30.33
N ILE A 192 14.63 19.97 -29.90
CA ILE A 192 14.42 19.14 -28.70
C ILE A 192 15.55 19.45 -27.71
N GLY A 193 15.34 20.47 -26.88
CA GLY A 193 16.26 20.93 -25.84
C GLY A 193 16.50 19.93 -24.71
N SER A 194 17.30 18.90 -24.96
CA SER A 194 17.73 17.90 -23.98
C SER A 194 19.00 18.36 -23.24
N GLY A 195 18.84 18.87 -22.00
CA GLY A 195 19.95 19.27 -21.14
C GLY A 195 20.54 18.08 -20.37
N HIS A 196 21.67 17.54 -20.84
CA HIS A 196 22.42 16.48 -20.14
C HIS A 196 23.32 17.04 -19.02
N ILE A 197 23.80 16.13 -18.17
CA ILE A 197 24.68 16.39 -17.02
C ILE A 197 26.14 16.59 -17.42
N GLU A 198 26.89 17.29 -16.55
CA GLU A 198 28.21 16.85 -16.04
C GLU A 198 28.29 17.22 -14.55
#